data_AF-A0A942B9G3-F1
#
_entry.id   AF-A0A942B9G3-F1
#
_cell.length_a   1.000
_cell.length_b   1.000
_cell.length_c   1.000
_cell.angle_alpha   90.00
_cell.angle_beta   90.00
_cell.angle_gamma   90.00
#
_symmetry.space_group_name_H-M   'P 1'
#
loop_
_entity.id
_entity.type
_entity.pdbx_description
1 polymer ?
#
loop_
_entity_poly.entity_id
_entity_poly.type
_entity_poly.pdbx_seq_one_letter_code
_entity_poly.pdbx_strand_id
1 'polypeptide(L)'
;MKHRWLISLIACIPMAAALLAIQSCGGVGGPVAAGGGGTSVSSDFLALLSTEQKASAYIGNEACADCHGGRDQSGYNYYQHWQQTKHATEGVGCEKCHGPGGAHKANPTKDNILTLPRSGSPVVCAQCHGPLNDQYNYSAHKEYIDSPVSGASTSAASTKSSRCIACHSGLFRATVYDQGKDIADFTDDQLMKIAQDTIAVAPHSANCATCHDPHAATGNTNADGEEKQLRHKSFNTDTTQIAPGTTAAVFTKFNHICAQCHNGRGGNPADSALTTGTSRPNMHDSNQFNMLMGLGGSEGTGVVDRNTAHATAPGQCSKCHMPDARHSFTVSYDKSCSPCHTAADAAARATSIKSEILNELLALQARLESWANTAFGNTALWDYTSLIAAEGLTAPNQSLVPIQIKRARHNYYFIIRSGDYGVHNAPYAKTLLRVANENLDALSVPKAPGGRSSMSTADKLALIKQVKDRAMKAEISELR
;
A
#
# COMPACT_ATOMS: atom_id res chain seq x y z
N MET A 1 58.31 49.17 -7.14
CA MET A 1 58.80 48.16 -8.10
C MET A 1 58.45 46.76 -7.61
N LYS A 2 57.76 45.99 -8.46
CA LYS A 2 57.66 44.53 -8.53
C LYS A 2 56.74 43.78 -7.54
N HIS A 3 55.63 43.34 -8.11
CA HIS A 3 54.64 42.34 -7.68
C HIS A 3 55.23 40.99 -7.22
N ARG A 4 54.45 40.26 -6.38
CA ARG A 4 54.12 38.84 -6.62
C ARG A 4 52.95 38.30 -5.76
N TRP A 5 51.78 38.23 -6.41
CA TRP A 5 50.71 37.21 -6.36
C TRP A 5 50.44 36.44 -5.05
N LEU A 6 49.33 36.80 -4.40
CA LEU A 6 48.56 35.96 -3.47
C LEU A 6 47.39 35.34 -4.24
N ILE A 7 47.57 34.13 -4.77
CA ILE A 7 46.48 33.24 -5.19
C ILE A 7 46.88 31.82 -4.77
N SER A 8 45.88 31.06 -4.31
CA SER A 8 45.86 29.60 -4.11
C SER A 8 46.09 29.09 -2.69
N LEU A 9 45.02 29.09 -1.88
CA LEU A 9 44.89 28.12 -0.77
C LEU A 9 43.47 27.58 -0.54
N ILE A 10 42.52 27.80 -1.46
CA ILE A 10 41.16 27.22 -1.36
C ILE A 10 40.71 26.79 -2.76
N ALA A 11 41.35 25.78 -3.35
CA ALA A 11 40.93 25.22 -4.64
C ALA A 11 41.34 23.76 -4.87
N CYS A 12 41.56 22.95 -3.82
CA CYS A 12 41.91 21.54 -4.00
C CYS A 12 41.08 20.55 -3.15
N ILE A 13 39.97 20.98 -2.56
CA ILE A 13 39.10 20.08 -1.77
C ILE A 13 37.84 19.58 -2.54
N PRO A 14 37.32 20.19 -3.62
CA PRO A 14 36.14 19.61 -4.29
C PRO A 14 36.46 18.65 -5.46
N MET A 15 37.73 18.31 -5.74
CA MET A 15 38.08 17.43 -6.88
C MET A 15 38.54 16.02 -6.51
N ALA A 16 38.82 15.73 -5.22
CA ALA A 16 39.11 14.37 -4.76
C ALA A 16 37.84 13.59 -4.36
N ALA A 17 36.73 14.28 -4.05
CA ALA A 17 35.46 13.65 -3.70
C ALA A 17 34.60 13.29 -4.93
N ALA A 18 34.91 13.82 -6.11
CA ALA A 18 34.17 13.56 -7.34
C ALA A 18 34.72 12.37 -8.18
N LEU A 19 35.89 11.84 -7.82
CA LEU A 19 36.50 10.67 -8.50
C LEU A 19 36.26 9.34 -7.76
N LEU A 20 35.65 9.36 -6.57
CA LEU A 20 35.25 8.15 -5.82
C LEU A 20 33.78 7.76 -6.02
N ALA A 21 33.01 8.51 -6.81
CA ALA A 21 31.59 8.25 -7.09
C ALA A 21 31.34 7.57 -8.45
N ILE A 22 32.39 7.18 -9.19
CA ILE A 22 32.26 6.58 -10.52
C ILE A 22 33.17 5.34 -10.60
N GLN A 23 32.87 4.29 -9.82
CA GLN A 23 33.34 2.91 -10.07
C GLN A 23 32.77 1.84 -9.11
N SER A 24 31.50 1.95 -8.67
CA SER A 24 30.91 0.92 -7.78
C SER A 24 30.11 -0.18 -8.49
N CYS A 25 30.38 -0.45 -9.77
CA CYS A 25 29.86 -1.62 -10.46
C CYS A 25 31.03 -2.53 -10.83
N GLY A 26 31.22 -3.61 -10.08
CA GLY A 26 32.25 -4.61 -10.36
C GLY A 26 32.83 -5.31 -9.13
N GLY A 27 31.98 -5.89 -8.28
CA GLY A 27 32.45 -6.77 -7.20
C GLY A 27 32.14 -8.23 -7.56
N VAL A 28 33.15 -9.04 -7.85
CA VAL A 28 33.01 -10.48 -8.09
C VAL A 28 32.67 -11.16 -6.76
N GLY A 29 31.70 -12.09 -6.75
CA GLY A 29 31.40 -12.88 -5.56
C GLY A 29 32.61 -13.73 -5.18
N GLY A 30 33.27 -13.40 -4.08
CA GLY A 30 34.34 -14.19 -3.47
C GLY A 30 33.99 -14.52 -2.02
N PRO A 31 34.75 -15.44 -1.38
CA PRO A 31 34.51 -15.84 0.00
C PRO A 31 34.52 -14.60 0.92
N VAL A 32 33.52 -14.53 1.79
CA VAL A 32 33.28 -13.37 2.65
C VAL A 32 34.29 -13.36 3.79
N ALA A 33 35.49 -12.83 3.54
CA ALA A 33 36.49 -12.64 4.59
C ALA A 33 36.11 -11.44 5.47
N ALA A 34 36.03 -11.66 6.78
CA ALA A 34 35.96 -10.61 7.78
C ALA A 34 37.32 -9.90 7.86
N GLY A 35 37.49 -8.81 7.13
CA GLY A 35 38.72 -8.03 7.16
C GLY A 35 38.75 -6.86 6.18
N GLY A 36 38.30 -5.70 6.64
CA GLY A 36 38.59 -4.32 6.20
C GLY A 36 38.94 -4.03 4.74
N GLY A 37 38.03 -3.33 4.05
CA GLY A 37 38.39 -2.43 2.93
C GLY A 37 37.54 -2.52 1.66
N GLY A 38 36.27 -2.10 1.73
CA GLY A 38 35.61 -1.45 0.58
C GLY A 38 34.93 -2.31 -0.50
N THR A 39 34.44 -3.52 -0.26
CA THR A 39 33.68 -4.32 -1.26
C THR A 39 32.79 -5.43 -0.66
N SER A 40 32.38 -5.32 0.62
CA SER A 40 31.70 -6.41 1.35
C SER A 40 30.16 -6.34 1.28
N VAL A 41 29.51 -7.49 1.11
CA VAL A 41 28.07 -7.66 1.41
C VAL A 41 27.76 -7.19 2.84
N SER A 42 26.57 -6.63 3.07
CA SER A 42 26.22 -6.08 4.39
C SER A 42 26.16 -7.19 5.45
N SER A 43 26.48 -6.83 6.70
CA SER A 43 26.32 -7.74 7.85
C SER A 43 24.90 -8.29 7.94
N ASP A 44 23.92 -7.47 7.60
CA ASP A 44 22.50 -7.82 7.67
C ASP A 44 22.13 -8.83 6.58
N PHE A 45 22.69 -8.70 5.37
CA PHE A 45 22.51 -9.70 4.33
C PHE A 45 23.15 -11.03 4.73
N LEU A 46 24.36 -10.99 5.30
CA LEU A 46 25.00 -12.19 5.84
C LEU A 46 24.18 -12.84 6.94
N ALA A 47 23.47 -12.08 7.77
CA ALA A 47 22.58 -12.63 8.79
C ALA A 47 21.43 -13.46 8.17
N LEU A 48 21.06 -13.20 6.91
CA LEU A 48 20.06 -13.99 6.19
C LEU A 48 20.59 -15.34 5.70
N LEU A 49 21.91 -15.53 5.54
CA LEU A 49 22.49 -16.74 4.95
C LEU A 49 22.74 -17.82 6.01
N SER A 50 22.66 -19.10 5.62
CA SER A 50 23.07 -20.21 6.50
C SER A 50 24.61 -20.26 6.65
N THR A 51 25.11 -20.95 7.68
CA THR A 51 26.56 -21.12 7.88
C THR A 51 27.22 -21.82 6.70
N GLU A 52 26.61 -22.89 6.18
CA GLU A 52 27.09 -23.62 5.00
C GLU A 52 27.13 -22.72 3.77
N GLN A 53 26.10 -21.91 3.56
CA GLN A 53 26.02 -21.01 2.43
C GLN A 53 27.09 -19.90 2.46
N LYS A 54 27.39 -19.35 3.65
CA LYS A 54 28.47 -18.35 3.82
C LYS A 54 29.84 -18.91 3.43
N ALA A 55 30.07 -20.19 3.68
CA ALA A 55 31.31 -20.87 3.36
C ALA A 55 31.36 -21.41 1.92
N SER A 56 30.26 -21.30 1.17
CA SER A 56 30.16 -21.85 -0.18
C SER A 56 30.88 -20.98 -1.22
N ALA A 57 31.35 -21.62 -2.28
CA ALA A 57 31.95 -20.94 -3.42
C ALA A 57 30.90 -20.20 -4.27
N TYR A 58 31.31 -19.10 -4.88
CA TYR A 58 30.60 -18.47 -5.99
C TYR A 58 30.70 -19.36 -7.24
N ILE A 59 29.60 -19.53 -7.97
CA ILE A 59 29.53 -20.48 -9.10
C ILE A 59 29.15 -19.86 -10.45
N GLY A 60 28.78 -18.57 -10.47
CA GLY A 60 28.40 -17.88 -11.70
C GLY A 60 26.96 -18.13 -12.12
N ASN A 61 26.43 -17.22 -12.94
CA ASN A 61 25.03 -17.28 -13.37
C ASN A 61 24.75 -18.48 -14.29
N GLU A 62 25.74 -18.88 -15.09
CA GLU A 62 25.65 -19.99 -16.04
C GLU A 62 25.39 -21.32 -15.32
N ALA A 63 26.00 -21.52 -14.14
CA ALA A 63 25.76 -22.70 -13.33
C ALA A 63 24.32 -22.80 -12.81
N CYS A 64 23.62 -21.66 -12.66
CA CYS A 64 22.20 -21.62 -12.31
C CYS A 64 21.30 -21.95 -13.51
N ALA A 65 21.72 -21.56 -14.72
CA ALA A 65 20.94 -21.74 -15.96
C ALA A 65 20.63 -23.21 -16.28
N ASP A 66 21.52 -24.13 -15.91
CA ASP A 66 21.36 -25.57 -16.18
C ASP A 66 20.05 -26.14 -15.60
N CYS A 67 19.66 -25.68 -14.40
CA CYS A 67 18.44 -26.10 -13.72
C CYS A 67 17.34 -25.03 -13.79
N HIS A 68 17.66 -23.77 -13.50
CA HIS A 68 16.71 -22.65 -13.47
C HIS A 68 16.44 -22.04 -14.86
N GLY A 69 16.96 -22.67 -15.93
CA GLY A 69 16.59 -22.43 -17.32
C GLY A 69 15.30 -23.11 -17.76
N GLY A 70 14.40 -23.45 -16.81
CA GLY A 70 13.13 -24.13 -17.05
C GLY A 70 13.15 -25.66 -16.87
N ARG A 71 14.22 -26.24 -16.30
CA ARG A 71 14.30 -27.68 -15.97
C ARG A 71 13.99 -28.01 -14.51
N ASP A 72 13.87 -27.01 -13.65
CA ASP A 72 13.54 -27.19 -12.25
C ASP A 72 12.05 -27.49 -12.02
N GLN A 73 11.69 -27.75 -10.77
CA GLN A 73 10.32 -28.08 -10.37
C GLN A 73 9.31 -26.95 -10.60
N SER A 74 9.76 -25.71 -10.80
CA SER A 74 8.86 -24.60 -11.11
C SER A 74 8.40 -24.61 -12.57
N GLY A 75 9.21 -25.21 -13.47
CA GLY A 75 9.03 -25.13 -14.91
C GLY A 75 9.18 -23.71 -15.48
N TYR A 76 9.47 -22.72 -14.65
CA TYR A 76 9.66 -21.32 -15.05
C TYR A 76 11.13 -21.08 -15.40
N ASN A 77 11.36 -20.43 -16.55
CA ASN A 77 12.71 -20.11 -17.00
C ASN A 77 13.22 -18.82 -16.36
N TYR A 78 13.52 -18.88 -15.06
CA TYR A 78 14.05 -17.74 -14.30
C TYR A 78 15.29 -17.14 -14.96
N TYR A 79 16.19 -17.97 -15.49
CA TYR A 79 17.42 -17.49 -16.10
C TYR A 79 17.16 -16.62 -17.34
N GLN A 80 16.31 -17.08 -18.26
CA GLN A 80 15.98 -16.32 -19.48
C GLN A 80 15.21 -15.04 -19.17
N HIS A 81 14.28 -15.06 -18.22
CA HIS A 81 13.54 -13.86 -17.83
C HIS A 81 14.45 -12.85 -17.11
N TRP A 82 15.35 -13.33 -16.24
CA TRP A 82 16.29 -12.46 -15.53
C TRP A 82 17.22 -11.75 -16.51
N GLN A 83 17.68 -12.43 -17.58
CA GLN A 83 18.53 -11.82 -18.60
C GLN A 83 17.92 -10.57 -19.27
N GLN A 84 16.59 -10.40 -19.22
CA GLN A 84 15.87 -9.24 -19.77
C GLN A 84 15.79 -8.07 -18.79
N THR A 85 16.21 -8.25 -17.54
CA THR A 85 16.09 -7.25 -16.47
C THR A 85 17.20 -6.21 -16.52
N LYS A 86 16.95 -5.04 -15.92
CA LYS A 86 17.99 -4.03 -15.71
C LYS A 86 19.13 -4.59 -14.84
N HIS A 87 18.79 -5.42 -13.86
CA HIS A 87 19.76 -6.10 -13.00
C HIS A 87 20.76 -6.93 -13.80
N ALA A 88 20.29 -7.73 -14.77
CA ALA A 88 21.20 -8.49 -15.64
C ALA A 88 22.10 -7.59 -16.47
N THR A 89 21.56 -6.52 -17.07
CA THR A 89 22.36 -5.58 -17.89
C THR A 89 23.43 -4.83 -17.08
N GLU A 90 23.21 -4.63 -15.78
CA GLU A 90 24.17 -4.00 -14.86
C GLU A 90 25.10 -5.04 -14.18
N GLY A 91 25.08 -6.30 -14.61
CA GLY A 91 25.94 -7.37 -14.09
C GLY A 91 25.54 -7.89 -12.69
N VAL A 92 24.31 -7.62 -12.24
CA VAL A 92 23.77 -8.13 -10.97
C VAL A 92 23.22 -9.54 -11.16
N GLY A 93 24.11 -10.53 -10.95
CA GLY A 93 23.82 -11.96 -11.04
C GLY A 93 23.00 -12.55 -9.89
N CYS A 94 22.60 -13.82 -10.03
CA CYS A 94 21.74 -14.55 -9.09
C CYS A 94 22.26 -14.50 -7.65
N GLU A 95 23.56 -14.77 -7.48
CA GLU A 95 24.22 -14.88 -6.17
C GLU A 95 24.37 -13.54 -5.44
N LYS A 96 24.08 -12.40 -6.10
CA LYS A 96 24.00 -11.09 -5.44
C LYS A 96 22.76 -10.93 -4.56
N CYS A 97 21.68 -11.62 -4.93
CA CYS A 97 20.44 -11.64 -4.16
C CYS A 97 20.33 -12.93 -3.34
N HIS A 98 20.75 -14.06 -3.93
CA HIS A 98 20.58 -15.39 -3.34
C HIS A 98 21.78 -15.87 -2.52
N GLY A 99 22.88 -15.12 -2.47
CA GLY A 99 24.13 -15.54 -1.82
C GLY A 99 24.88 -16.63 -2.62
N PRO A 100 26.05 -17.08 -2.14
CA PRO A 100 26.86 -18.09 -2.84
C PRO A 100 26.10 -19.41 -3.04
N GLY A 101 26.17 -19.95 -4.26
CA GLY A 101 25.39 -21.11 -4.69
C GLY A 101 26.10 -22.46 -4.65
N GLY A 102 27.38 -22.51 -4.25
CA GLY A 102 28.20 -23.73 -4.30
C GLY A 102 27.59 -24.95 -3.61
N ALA A 103 27.16 -24.82 -2.35
CA ALA A 103 26.49 -25.92 -1.64
C ALA A 103 25.17 -26.32 -2.29
N HIS A 104 24.39 -25.34 -2.76
CA HIS A 104 23.14 -25.59 -3.46
C HIS A 104 23.34 -26.38 -4.75
N LYS A 105 24.34 -26.02 -5.57
CA LYS A 105 24.67 -26.76 -6.79
C LYS A 105 25.07 -28.21 -6.47
N ALA A 106 25.81 -28.44 -5.39
CA ALA A 106 26.26 -29.76 -5.00
C ALA A 106 25.11 -30.65 -4.47
N ASN A 107 24.15 -30.07 -3.75
CA ASN A 107 23.00 -30.79 -3.19
C ASN A 107 21.77 -29.87 -3.13
N PRO A 108 20.97 -29.75 -4.21
CA PRO A 108 19.94 -28.72 -4.31
C PRO A 108 18.82 -28.87 -3.26
N THR A 109 18.77 -27.98 -2.28
CA THR A 109 17.66 -27.86 -1.32
C THR A 109 17.26 -26.39 -1.11
N LYS A 110 16.10 -26.14 -0.49
CA LYS A 110 15.67 -24.77 -0.15
C LYS A 110 16.44 -24.18 1.04
N ASP A 111 17.11 -25.01 1.84
CA ASP A 111 17.74 -24.58 3.09
C ASP A 111 19.20 -24.14 2.89
N ASN A 112 19.85 -24.58 1.81
CA ASN A 112 21.24 -24.25 1.47
C ASN A 112 21.42 -23.16 0.41
N ILE A 113 20.34 -22.44 0.09
CA ILE A 113 20.35 -21.22 -0.71
C ILE A 113 19.39 -20.20 -0.07
N LEU A 114 19.66 -18.91 -0.23
CA LEU A 114 18.74 -17.88 0.27
C LEU A 114 17.49 -17.85 -0.61
N THR A 115 16.35 -18.27 -0.08
CA THR A 115 15.04 -18.21 -0.75
C THR A 115 13.97 -17.73 0.23
N LEU A 116 12.70 -17.68 -0.20
CA LEU A 116 11.58 -17.34 0.69
C LEU A 116 11.51 -18.37 1.84
N PRO A 117 11.22 -17.93 3.08
CA PRO A 117 10.76 -16.58 3.45
C PRO A 117 11.86 -15.53 3.60
N ARG A 118 13.11 -15.93 3.92
CA ARG A 118 14.21 -15.02 4.26
C ARG A 118 14.59 -14.04 3.15
N SER A 119 14.52 -14.47 1.89
CA SER A 119 14.79 -13.60 0.73
C SER A 119 13.75 -12.48 0.53
N GLY A 120 12.60 -12.55 1.21
CA GLY A 120 11.60 -11.49 1.22
C GLY A 120 11.99 -10.27 2.07
N SER A 121 13.14 -10.31 2.74
CA SER A 121 13.66 -9.18 3.49
C SER A 121 14.13 -8.04 2.55
N PRO A 122 13.71 -6.77 2.78
CA PRO A 122 14.23 -5.60 2.06
C PRO A 122 15.75 -5.46 2.10
N VAL A 123 16.40 -6.06 3.10
CA VAL A 123 17.86 -6.09 3.25
C VAL A 123 18.56 -6.61 1.99
N VAL A 124 17.95 -7.59 1.29
CA VAL A 124 18.51 -8.14 0.04
C VAL A 124 18.71 -7.03 -0.99
N CYS A 125 17.72 -6.15 -1.15
CA CYS A 125 17.75 -5.04 -2.10
C CYS A 125 18.58 -3.86 -1.58
N ALA A 126 18.54 -3.62 -0.26
CA ALA A 126 19.22 -2.52 0.41
C ALA A 126 20.75 -2.56 0.30
N GLN A 127 21.32 -3.73 -0.03
CA GLN A 127 22.75 -3.87 -0.34
C GLN A 127 23.22 -2.87 -1.40
N CYS A 128 22.37 -2.56 -2.37
CA CYS A 128 22.66 -1.62 -3.46
C CYS A 128 21.70 -0.42 -3.48
N HIS A 129 20.43 -0.62 -3.15
CA HIS A 129 19.39 0.41 -3.20
C HIS A 129 19.24 1.19 -1.87
N GLY A 130 20.36 1.60 -1.27
CA GLY A 130 20.42 2.24 0.06
C GLY A 130 19.47 3.45 0.21
N PRO A 131 19.58 4.50 -0.61
CA PRO A 131 18.70 5.67 -0.48
C PRO A 131 17.21 5.35 -0.65
N LEU A 132 16.85 4.38 -1.51
CA LEU A 132 15.46 3.95 -1.67
C LEU A 132 15.00 3.14 -0.45
N ASN A 133 15.88 2.33 0.14
CA ASN A 133 15.62 1.60 1.37
C ASN A 133 15.40 2.57 2.56
N ASP A 134 16.16 3.66 2.65
CA ASP A 134 15.95 4.69 3.68
C ASP A 134 14.58 5.36 3.54
N GLN A 135 14.18 5.67 2.29
CA GLN A 135 12.86 6.22 2.00
C GLN A 135 11.74 5.23 2.33
N TYR A 136 11.90 3.96 1.96
CA TYR A 136 10.98 2.88 2.33
C TYR A 136 10.87 2.74 3.85
N ASN A 137 12.01 2.77 4.56
CA ASN A 137 12.08 2.71 6.02
C ASN A 137 11.57 3.97 6.72
N TYR A 138 11.37 5.07 6.00
CA TYR A 138 10.62 6.21 6.50
C TYR A 138 9.11 6.05 6.32
N SER A 139 8.68 5.24 5.35
CA SER A 139 7.28 5.10 4.97
C SER A 139 6.49 4.14 5.87
N ALA A 140 5.16 4.28 5.83
CA ALA A 140 4.25 3.34 6.47
C ALA A 140 4.25 1.94 5.83
N HIS A 141 4.80 1.77 4.62
CA HIS A 141 4.84 0.45 3.95
C HIS A 141 5.84 -0.51 4.59
N LYS A 142 6.81 -0.01 5.38
CA LYS A 142 7.70 -0.88 6.16
C LYS A 142 6.98 -1.57 7.31
N GLU A 143 5.89 -0.96 7.78
CA GLU A 143 5.22 -1.36 9.01
C GLU A 143 4.50 -2.69 8.81
N TYR A 144 4.47 -3.48 9.88
CA TYR A 144 3.80 -4.76 9.90
C TYR A 144 2.48 -4.65 10.65
N ILE A 145 1.38 -4.93 9.95
CA ILE A 145 0.04 -4.94 10.53
C ILE A 145 -0.30 -6.39 10.91
N ASP A 146 -0.16 -6.70 12.19
CA ASP A 146 -0.19 -8.08 12.69
C ASP A 146 -1.55 -8.78 12.61
N SER A 147 -2.63 -8.10 12.99
CA SER A 147 -3.94 -8.74 13.24
C SER A 147 -4.43 -9.65 12.10
N PRO A 148 -4.42 -9.23 10.82
CA PRO A 148 -4.81 -10.09 9.69
C PRO A 148 -3.93 -11.33 9.48
N VAL A 149 -2.64 -11.23 9.82
CA VAL A 149 -1.67 -12.31 9.64
C VAL A 149 -1.70 -13.27 10.80
N SER A 150 -1.84 -12.76 12.04
CA SER A 150 -2.07 -13.57 13.23
C SER A 150 -3.33 -14.43 13.10
N GLY A 151 -4.46 -13.88 12.65
CA GLY A 151 -5.67 -14.67 12.39
C GLY A 151 -5.50 -15.75 11.32
N ALA A 152 -4.60 -15.54 10.35
CA ALA A 152 -4.26 -16.52 9.32
C ALA A 152 -3.30 -17.61 9.82
N SER A 153 -2.47 -17.31 10.82
CA SER A 153 -1.51 -18.26 11.41
C SER A 153 -2.16 -19.36 12.24
N THR A 154 -3.38 -19.13 12.73
CA THR A 154 -4.15 -20.05 13.57
C THR A 154 -5.37 -20.65 12.85
N SER A 155 -5.76 -20.11 11.70
CA SER A 155 -6.93 -20.57 10.95
C SER A 155 -6.80 -20.32 9.45
N ALA A 156 -6.70 -21.38 8.65
CA ALA A 156 -6.77 -21.27 7.20
C ALA A 156 -8.15 -20.79 6.69
N ALA A 157 -9.22 -20.97 7.48
CA ALA A 157 -10.55 -20.50 7.13
C ALA A 157 -10.62 -18.96 7.06
N SER A 158 -9.88 -18.25 7.92
CA SER A 158 -9.77 -16.79 7.86
C SER A 158 -9.10 -16.34 6.55
N THR A 159 -8.05 -17.05 6.12
CA THR A 159 -7.36 -16.84 4.84
C THR A 159 -8.29 -17.08 3.66
N LYS A 160 -9.01 -18.21 3.63
CA LYS A 160 -9.87 -18.59 2.51
C LYS A 160 -11.07 -17.67 2.33
N SER A 161 -11.68 -17.21 3.43
CA SER A 161 -12.88 -16.37 3.41
C SER A 161 -12.55 -14.90 3.19
N SER A 162 -11.78 -14.29 4.10
CA SER A 162 -11.56 -12.85 4.14
C SER A 162 -10.43 -12.40 3.22
N ARG A 163 -9.47 -13.30 2.96
CA ARG A 163 -8.22 -13.07 2.23
C ARG A 163 -7.45 -11.84 2.71
N CYS A 164 -7.61 -11.41 3.97
CA CYS A 164 -6.93 -10.20 4.46
C CYS A 164 -5.39 -10.31 4.35
N ILE A 165 -4.83 -11.49 4.59
CA ILE A 165 -3.39 -11.75 4.44
C ILE A 165 -2.85 -11.43 3.04
N ALA A 166 -3.71 -11.43 2.00
CA ALA A 166 -3.36 -11.03 0.63
C ALA A 166 -2.79 -9.61 0.51
N CYS A 167 -3.14 -8.71 1.43
CA CYS A 167 -2.68 -7.32 1.43
C CYS A 167 -1.76 -7.01 2.62
N HIS A 168 -1.73 -7.89 3.62
CA HIS A 168 -1.05 -7.67 4.90
C HIS A 168 0.21 -8.54 5.07
N SER A 169 0.53 -9.42 4.11
CA SER A 169 1.78 -10.18 4.06
C SER A 169 2.38 -10.15 2.65
N GLY A 170 3.54 -9.51 2.50
CA GLY A 170 4.30 -9.54 1.26
C GLY A 170 4.79 -10.94 0.92
N LEU A 171 5.10 -11.75 1.94
CA LEU A 171 5.49 -13.16 1.78
C LEU A 171 4.35 -14.00 1.20
N PHE A 172 3.13 -13.79 1.70
CA PHE A 172 1.96 -14.49 1.19
C PHE A 172 1.71 -14.17 -0.28
N ARG A 173 1.78 -12.90 -0.67
CA ARG A 173 1.65 -12.50 -2.08
C ARG A 173 2.73 -13.15 -2.95
N ALA A 174 3.99 -13.06 -2.52
CA ALA A 174 5.12 -13.63 -3.25
C ALA A 174 5.05 -15.16 -3.42
N THR A 175 4.44 -15.85 -2.44
CA THR A 175 4.34 -17.31 -2.44
C THR A 175 3.11 -17.80 -3.20
N VAL A 176 1.99 -17.10 -3.08
CA VAL A 176 0.69 -17.51 -3.63
C VAL A 176 0.43 -16.81 -4.95
N TYR A 177 0.18 -15.50 -4.96
CA TYR A 177 -0.33 -14.82 -6.15
C TYR A 177 0.74 -14.52 -7.20
N ASP A 178 1.95 -14.14 -6.78
CA ASP A 178 3.01 -13.75 -7.71
C ASP A 178 3.60 -14.95 -8.48
N GLN A 179 3.28 -16.18 -8.05
CA GLN A 179 3.60 -17.41 -8.77
C GLN A 179 2.47 -17.88 -9.70
N GLY A 180 1.44 -17.04 -9.91
CA GLY A 180 0.27 -17.41 -10.70
C GLY A 180 -0.65 -18.43 -10.03
N LYS A 181 -0.45 -18.72 -8.73
CA LYS A 181 -1.28 -19.63 -7.94
C LYS A 181 -2.42 -18.88 -7.26
N ASP A 182 -3.37 -19.63 -6.72
CA ASP A 182 -4.41 -19.15 -5.82
C ASP A 182 -4.39 -19.96 -4.52
N ILE A 183 -5.15 -19.52 -3.54
CA ILE A 183 -5.33 -20.18 -2.25
C ILE A 183 -5.77 -21.65 -2.40
N ALA A 184 -6.49 -21.98 -3.47
CA ALA A 184 -6.93 -23.35 -3.76
C ALA A 184 -5.78 -24.32 -4.05
N ASP A 185 -4.60 -23.82 -4.43
CA ASP A 185 -3.42 -24.64 -4.72
C ASP A 185 -2.62 -25.02 -3.47
N PHE A 186 -3.07 -24.61 -2.29
CA PHE A 186 -2.38 -24.83 -1.02
C PHE A 186 -3.28 -25.54 0.00
N THR A 187 -2.67 -26.41 0.79
CA THR A 187 -3.34 -27.02 1.95
C THR A 187 -3.49 -26.00 3.09
N ASP A 188 -4.38 -26.29 4.03
CA ASP A 188 -4.61 -25.44 5.20
C ASP A 188 -3.33 -25.24 6.01
N ASP A 189 -2.56 -26.31 6.20
CA ASP A 189 -1.27 -26.25 6.90
C ASP A 189 -0.25 -25.39 6.15
N GLN A 190 -0.22 -25.45 4.81
CA GLN A 190 0.67 -24.59 4.02
C GLN A 190 0.29 -23.12 4.15
N LEU A 191 -1.01 -22.79 4.11
CA LEU A 191 -1.48 -21.41 4.27
C LEU A 191 -1.17 -20.86 5.66
N MET A 192 -1.41 -21.65 6.71
CA MET A 192 -1.06 -21.27 8.09
C MET A 192 0.45 -21.12 8.26
N LYS A 193 1.24 -22.01 7.66
CA LYS A 193 2.71 -21.94 7.69
C LYS A 193 3.24 -20.66 7.06
N ILE A 194 2.70 -20.23 5.91
CA ILE A 194 3.08 -18.96 5.27
C ILE A 194 2.79 -17.77 6.20
N ALA A 195 1.65 -17.78 6.90
CA ALA A 195 1.33 -16.74 7.87
C ALA A 195 2.28 -16.75 9.08
N GLN A 196 2.61 -17.93 9.62
CA GLN A 196 3.60 -18.09 10.69
C GLN A 196 4.99 -17.62 10.26
N ASP A 197 5.41 -17.92 9.03
CA ASP A 197 6.68 -17.46 8.48
C ASP A 197 6.71 -15.95 8.24
N THR A 198 5.56 -15.35 7.92
CA THR A 198 5.44 -13.88 7.87
C THR A 198 5.74 -13.30 9.24
N ILE A 199 5.11 -13.80 10.29
CA ILE A 199 5.31 -13.31 11.67
C ILE A 199 6.76 -13.51 12.12
N ALA A 200 7.30 -14.72 11.92
CA ALA A 200 8.57 -15.12 12.51
C ALA A 200 9.81 -14.71 11.71
N VAL A 201 9.70 -14.57 10.39
CA VAL A 201 10.88 -14.45 9.51
C VAL A 201 10.84 -13.22 8.60
N ALA A 202 9.68 -12.85 8.08
CA ALA A 202 9.54 -11.74 7.14
C ALA A 202 8.34 -10.84 7.50
N PRO A 203 8.38 -10.12 8.64
CA PRO A 203 7.26 -9.33 9.16
C PRO A 203 7.11 -8.03 8.38
N HIS A 204 6.62 -8.13 7.14
CA HIS A 204 6.39 -7.00 6.24
C HIS A 204 5.05 -7.15 5.54
N SER A 205 4.23 -6.10 5.58
CA SER A 205 2.98 -6.08 4.81
C SER A 205 3.22 -5.91 3.32
N ALA A 206 4.18 -5.06 2.93
CA ALA A 206 4.68 -4.97 1.56
C ALA A 206 6.19 -4.71 1.57
N ASN A 207 6.98 -5.54 0.90
CA ASN A 207 8.42 -5.35 0.73
C ASN A 207 8.76 -4.96 -0.72
N CYS A 208 10.04 -4.76 -1.03
CA CYS A 208 10.49 -4.41 -2.38
C CYS A 208 9.95 -5.38 -3.45
N ALA A 209 10.03 -6.68 -3.16
CA ALA A 209 9.59 -7.75 -4.05
C ALA A 209 8.06 -7.91 -4.13
N THR A 210 7.28 -7.23 -3.28
CA THR A 210 5.82 -7.15 -3.40
C THR A 210 5.43 -6.26 -4.59
N CYS A 211 6.26 -5.28 -4.93
CA CYS A 211 6.00 -4.36 -6.05
C CYS A 211 6.85 -4.68 -7.28
N HIS A 212 8.09 -5.12 -7.08
CA HIS A 212 9.04 -5.39 -8.15
C HIS A 212 9.28 -6.90 -8.33
N ASP A 213 9.38 -7.36 -9.57
CA ASP A 213 9.83 -8.70 -9.89
C ASP A 213 11.33 -8.70 -10.17
N PRO A 214 12.19 -9.21 -9.27
CA PRO A 214 13.63 -9.22 -9.51
C PRO A 214 14.04 -10.17 -10.66
N HIS A 215 13.15 -11.07 -11.11
CA HIS A 215 13.47 -12.10 -12.09
C HIS A 215 12.95 -11.82 -13.50
N ALA A 216 12.16 -10.76 -13.73
CA ALA A 216 11.58 -10.52 -15.05
C ALA A 216 11.37 -9.04 -15.37
N ALA A 217 11.58 -8.66 -16.63
CA ALA A 217 10.95 -7.48 -17.21
C ALA A 217 9.47 -7.83 -17.47
N THR A 218 8.56 -7.14 -16.81
CA THR A 218 7.14 -7.54 -16.77
C THR A 218 6.30 -6.88 -17.87
N GLY A 219 6.85 -5.89 -18.56
CA GLY A 219 6.14 -5.02 -19.49
C GLY A 219 5.32 -3.93 -18.80
N ASN A 220 5.27 -3.88 -17.47
CA ASN A 220 4.58 -2.83 -16.73
C ASN A 220 5.52 -1.65 -16.48
N THR A 221 5.14 -0.49 -16.97
CA THR A 221 5.96 0.71 -16.91
C THR A 221 5.56 1.67 -15.78
N ASN A 222 6.48 2.54 -15.40
CA ASN A 222 6.19 3.69 -14.54
C ASN A 222 5.45 4.81 -15.31
N ALA A 223 5.21 5.95 -14.65
CA ALA A 223 4.52 7.11 -15.24
C ALA A 223 5.22 7.66 -16.51
N ASP A 224 6.53 7.47 -16.62
CA ASP A 224 7.37 7.96 -17.73
C ASP A 224 7.53 6.92 -18.85
N GLY A 225 6.84 5.77 -18.74
CA GLY A 225 6.91 4.70 -19.74
C GLY A 225 8.15 3.81 -19.62
N GLU A 226 8.90 3.91 -18.51
CA GLU A 226 10.11 3.11 -18.28
C GLU A 226 9.77 1.77 -17.63
N GLU A 227 10.42 0.70 -18.10
CA GLU A 227 10.40 -0.61 -17.46
C GLU A 227 11.17 -0.57 -16.12
N LYS A 228 10.45 -0.82 -15.02
CA LYS A 228 10.99 -0.86 -13.64
C LYS A 228 10.72 -2.19 -12.95
N GLN A 229 10.45 -3.22 -13.72
CA GLN A 229 10.12 -4.58 -13.29
C GLN A 229 8.88 -4.60 -12.37
N LEU A 230 7.85 -3.80 -12.65
CA LEU A 230 6.67 -3.70 -11.78
C LEU A 230 5.76 -4.93 -11.93
N ARG A 231 5.32 -5.56 -10.84
CA ARG A 231 4.43 -6.74 -10.92
C ARG A 231 3.06 -6.44 -11.52
N HIS A 232 2.58 -5.22 -11.34
CA HIS A 232 1.26 -4.76 -11.79
C HIS A 232 1.36 -3.40 -12.44
N LYS A 233 0.31 -3.05 -13.20
CA LYS A 233 0.21 -1.75 -13.88
C LYS A 233 0.24 -0.59 -12.88
N SER A 234 0.95 0.48 -13.23
CA SER A 234 0.88 1.76 -12.52
C SER A 234 -0.33 2.63 -12.94
N PHE A 235 -1.00 2.24 -14.03
CA PHE A 235 -2.18 2.89 -14.57
C PHE A 235 -3.22 1.85 -15.00
N ASN A 236 -4.43 1.92 -14.45
CA ASN A 236 -5.57 1.11 -14.86
C ASN A 236 -6.88 1.85 -14.56
N THR A 237 -7.81 1.92 -15.51
CA THR A 237 -9.14 2.52 -15.31
C THR A 237 -10.27 1.52 -15.35
N ASP A 238 -9.98 0.24 -15.61
CA ASP A 238 -10.97 -0.83 -15.53
C ASP A 238 -11.20 -1.18 -14.05
N THR A 239 -12.31 -0.68 -13.50
CA THR A 239 -12.66 -0.88 -12.08
C THR A 239 -13.52 -2.11 -11.85
N THR A 240 -13.72 -2.98 -12.84
CA THR A 240 -14.62 -4.16 -12.72
C THR A 240 -14.26 -5.06 -11.54
N GLN A 241 -12.96 -5.31 -11.30
CA GLN A 241 -12.50 -6.18 -10.23
C GLN A 241 -12.68 -5.61 -8.81
N ILE A 242 -12.96 -4.31 -8.69
CA ILE A 242 -13.14 -3.60 -7.42
C ILE A 242 -14.50 -2.90 -7.34
N ALA A 243 -15.41 -3.27 -8.25
CA ALA A 243 -16.76 -2.73 -8.31
C ALA A 243 -17.57 -3.11 -7.05
N PRO A 244 -18.65 -2.37 -6.74
CA PRO A 244 -19.50 -2.73 -5.62
C PRO A 244 -20.00 -4.17 -5.68
N GLY A 245 -19.87 -4.92 -4.58
CA GLY A 245 -20.31 -6.31 -4.46
C GLY A 245 -19.31 -7.37 -4.93
N THR A 246 -18.14 -7.00 -5.46
CA THR A 246 -17.09 -7.98 -5.82
C THR A 246 -16.56 -8.71 -4.58
N THR A 247 -16.22 -9.99 -4.73
CA THR A 247 -15.73 -10.82 -3.62
C THR A 247 -14.22 -10.67 -3.40
N ALA A 248 -13.73 -11.14 -2.26
CA ALA A 248 -12.31 -11.12 -1.93
C ALA A 248 -11.44 -11.87 -2.95
N ALA A 249 -11.93 -12.94 -3.56
CA ALA A 249 -11.20 -13.65 -4.60
C ALA A 249 -10.94 -12.81 -5.86
N VAL A 250 -11.77 -11.78 -6.09
CA VAL A 250 -11.68 -10.89 -7.24
C VAL A 250 -10.84 -9.66 -6.92
N PHE A 251 -11.18 -8.91 -5.87
CA PHE A 251 -10.53 -7.61 -5.61
C PHE A 251 -9.08 -7.73 -5.15
N THR A 252 -8.65 -8.84 -4.53
CA THR A 252 -7.24 -9.02 -4.10
C THR A 252 -6.28 -9.25 -5.26
N LYS A 253 -6.82 -9.50 -6.46
CA LYS A 253 -6.09 -9.73 -7.71
C LYS A 253 -6.24 -8.57 -8.69
N PHE A 254 -6.69 -7.41 -8.22
CA PHE A 254 -6.85 -6.24 -9.07
C PHE A 254 -5.50 -5.85 -9.69
N ASN A 255 -5.44 -5.77 -11.02
CA ASN A 255 -4.20 -5.44 -11.74
C ASN A 255 -3.90 -3.93 -11.68
N HIS A 256 -3.44 -3.49 -10.51
CA HIS A 256 -2.91 -2.15 -10.30
C HIS A 256 -1.96 -2.16 -9.09
N ILE A 257 -0.76 -1.61 -9.23
CA ILE A 257 0.34 -1.74 -8.26
C ILE A 257 0.01 -1.19 -6.86
N CYS A 258 -0.74 -0.09 -6.77
CA CYS A 258 -1.22 0.45 -5.48
C CYS A 258 -2.59 -0.15 -5.08
N ALA A 259 -3.54 -0.15 -6.01
CA ALA A 259 -4.93 -0.49 -5.73
C ALA A 259 -5.22 -1.98 -5.59
N GLN A 260 -4.25 -2.86 -5.85
CA GLN A 260 -4.31 -4.27 -5.41
C GLN A 260 -4.57 -4.40 -3.90
N CYS A 261 -4.10 -3.42 -3.10
CA CYS A 261 -4.33 -3.33 -1.65
C CYS A 261 -5.21 -2.12 -1.27
N HIS A 262 -5.02 -0.99 -1.97
CA HIS A 262 -5.74 0.26 -1.71
C HIS A 262 -7.06 0.37 -2.47
N ASN A 263 -7.96 -0.60 -2.22
CA ASN A 263 -9.32 -0.60 -2.73
C ASN A 263 -10.38 -0.81 -1.64
N GLY A 264 -11.64 -0.52 -1.98
CA GLY A 264 -12.80 -0.57 -1.09
C GLY A 264 -13.32 -1.98 -0.78
N ARG A 265 -12.62 -3.04 -1.19
CA ARG A 265 -12.93 -4.46 -0.91
C ARG A 265 -14.35 -4.87 -1.27
N GLY A 266 -14.84 -4.39 -2.41
CA GLY A 266 -16.18 -4.69 -2.91
C GLY A 266 -17.32 -4.10 -2.06
N GLY A 267 -17.05 -3.08 -1.23
CA GLY A 267 -18.07 -2.38 -0.45
C GLY A 267 -19.27 -1.99 -1.32
N ASN A 268 -20.48 -2.34 -0.85
CA ASN A 268 -21.70 -2.25 -1.65
C ASN A 268 -22.65 -1.19 -1.10
N PRO A 269 -22.88 -0.07 -1.80
CA PRO A 269 -23.75 1.01 -1.32
C PRO A 269 -25.25 0.74 -1.56
N ALA A 270 -25.62 -0.42 -2.13
CA ALA A 270 -27.02 -0.77 -2.36
C ALA A 270 -27.82 -0.89 -1.06
N ASP A 271 -29.08 -0.49 -1.09
CA ASP A 271 -29.94 -0.49 0.10
C ASP A 271 -30.06 -1.85 0.79
N SER A 272 -30.09 -2.94 0.01
CA SER A 272 -30.12 -4.30 0.56
C SER A 272 -28.87 -4.61 1.38
N ALA A 273 -27.70 -4.18 0.91
CA ALA A 273 -26.43 -4.35 1.62
C ALA A 273 -26.34 -3.41 2.83
N LEU A 274 -26.77 -2.15 2.71
CA LEU A 274 -26.78 -1.21 3.83
C LEU A 274 -27.79 -1.59 4.93
N THR A 275 -28.91 -2.20 4.55
CA THR A 275 -29.96 -2.62 5.48
C THR A 275 -29.49 -3.77 6.37
N THR A 276 -28.74 -4.71 5.80
CA THR A 276 -28.24 -5.92 6.48
C THR A 276 -26.85 -5.73 7.10
N GLY A 277 -25.98 -4.96 6.45
CA GLY A 277 -24.62 -4.65 6.90
C GLY A 277 -24.58 -3.49 7.91
N THR A 278 -25.09 -3.73 9.12
CA THR A 278 -25.16 -2.69 10.17
C THR A 278 -24.11 -2.82 11.26
N SER A 279 -23.28 -3.87 11.22
CA SER A 279 -22.25 -4.09 12.23
C SER A 279 -21.07 -3.12 12.11
N ARG A 280 -20.63 -2.83 10.89
CA ARG A 280 -19.47 -1.98 10.56
C ARG A 280 -19.60 -1.38 9.17
N PRO A 281 -18.82 -0.33 8.84
CA PRO A 281 -18.73 0.14 7.47
C PRO A 281 -18.33 -1.01 6.53
N ASN A 282 -19.04 -1.15 5.41
CA ASN A 282 -18.89 -2.33 4.54
C ASN A 282 -17.73 -2.23 3.53
N MET A 283 -17.05 -1.08 3.50
CA MET A 283 -15.81 -0.81 2.78
C MET A 283 -14.66 -0.68 3.78
N HIS A 284 -13.47 -1.08 3.37
CA HIS A 284 -12.29 -1.06 4.23
C HIS A 284 -11.62 0.31 4.33
N ASP A 285 -10.75 0.50 5.33
CA ASP A 285 -9.94 1.70 5.58
C ASP A 285 -8.82 1.93 4.52
N SER A 286 -9.04 1.47 3.29
CA SER A 286 -8.14 1.62 2.15
C SER A 286 -8.89 1.85 0.83
N ASN A 287 -10.08 2.47 0.86
CA ASN A 287 -10.88 2.74 -0.34
C ASN A 287 -10.34 3.88 -1.25
N GLN A 288 -9.04 4.19 -1.20
CA GLN A 288 -8.45 5.33 -1.92
C GLN A 288 -8.69 5.26 -3.42
N PHE A 289 -8.53 4.08 -4.03
CA PHE A 289 -8.71 3.95 -5.47
C PHE A 289 -10.18 4.04 -5.89
N ASN A 290 -11.11 3.52 -5.07
CA ASN A 290 -12.54 3.70 -5.28
C ASN A 290 -12.94 5.18 -5.18
N MET A 291 -12.35 5.94 -4.26
CA MET A 291 -12.54 7.40 -4.20
C MET A 291 -11.97 8.09 -5.44
N LEU A 292 -10.73 7.78 -5.83
CA LEU A 292 -10.07 8.35 -7.01
C LEU A 292 -10.90 8.16 -8.27
N MET A 293 -11.33 6.92 -8.53
CA MET A 293 -12.13 6.55 -9.69
C MET A 293 -13.62 6.91 -9.55
N GLY A 294 -14.02 7.40 -8.36
CA GLY A 294 -15.37 7.82 -8.06
C GLY A 294 -16.39 6.70 -8.15
N LEU A 295 -16.29 5.64 -7.34
CA LEU A 295 -17.26 4.55 -7.24
C LEU A 295 -17.43 4.04 -5.80
N GLY A 296 -18.55 3.40 -5.49
CA GLY A 296 -18.78 2.72 -4.21
C GLY A 296 -19.40 3.56 -3.10
N GLY A 297 -19.78 4.81 -3.39
CA GLY A 297 -20.60 5.64 -2.52
C GLY A 297 -22.09 5.39 -2.78
N SER A 298 -22.95 5.78 -1.85
CA SER A 298 -24.39 5.84 -2.07
C SER A 298 -24.70 7.06 -2.92
N GLU A 299 -25.01 6.79 -4.18
CA GLU A 299 -25.29 7.79 -5.20
C GLU A 299 -26.80 7.98 -5.30
N GLY A 300 -27.27 9.23 -5.26
CA GLY A 300 -28.68 9.56 -5.41
C GLY A 300 -29.18 9.34 -6.85
N THR A 301 -30.40 9.80 -7.14
CA THR A 301 -31.01 9.66 -8.48
C THR A 301 -30.52 10.70 -9.51
N GLY A 302 -29.62 11.60 -9.12
CA GLY A 302 -29.07 12.66 -9.98
C GLY A 302 -27.77 12.26 -10.68
N VAL A 303 -27.27 13.16 -11.54
CA VAL A 303 -25.96 13.00 -12.18
C VAL A 303 -24.85 12.98 -11.13
N VAL A 304 -24.02 11.95 -11.19
CA VAL A 304 -22.85 11.78 -10.32
C VAL A 304 -21.64 12.38 -11.02
N ASP A 305 -21.05 13.42 -10.43
CA ASP A 305 -19.79 13.96 -10.92
C ASP A 305 -18.62 13.11 -10.38
N ARG A 306 -17.97 12.40 -11.29
CA ARG A 306 -16.81 11.54 -10.99
C ARG A 306 -15.51 12.13 -11.53
N ASN A 307 -15.59 13.23 -12.30
CA ASN A 307 -14.52 13.66 -13.19
C ASN A 307 -13.43 14.41 -12.43
N THR A 308 -12.38 13.68 -12.06
CA THR A 308 -11.12 14.27 -11.60
C THR A 308 -10.04 14.01 -12.64
N ALA A 309 -9.31 15.06 -13.04
CA ALA A 309 -8.16 14.93 -13.95
C ALA A 309 -7.04 14.06 -13.35
N HIS A 310 -7.04 13.86 -12.02
CA HIS A 310 -6.04 13.03 -11.34
C HIS A 310 -6.27 11.52 -11.54
N ALA A 311 -7.50 11.08 -11.84
CA ALA A 311 -7.81 9.66 -12.04
C ALA A 311 -7.18 9.11 -13.33
N THR A 312 -6.91 9.99 -14.30
CA THR A 312 -6.34 9.65 -15.60
C THR A 312 -4.92 10.21 -15.79
N ALA A 313 -4.30 10.74 -14.73
CA ALA A 313 -2.91 11.15 -14.77
C ALA A 313 -1.98 9.94 -15.00
N PRO A 314 -0.95 10.03 -15.86
CA PRO A 314 0.03 8.96 -16.04
C PRO A 314 0.62 8.48 -14.71
N GLY A 315 0.63 7.17 -14.48
CA GLY A 315 1.07 6.54 -13.23
C GLY A 315 0.12 6.66 -12.04
N GLN A 316 -1.04 7.32 -12.19
CA GLN A 316 -2.10 7.49 -11.17
C GLN A 316 -1.53 7.80 -9.78
N CYS A 317 -1.62 6.87 -8.83
CA CYS A 317 -1.18 7.05 -7.45
C CYS A 317 0.31 7.44 -7.36
N SER A 318 1.16 6.81 -8.19
CA SER A 318 2.62 7.00 -8.15
C SER A 318 3.05 8.41 -8.57
N LYS A 319 2.29 9.07 -9.44
CA LYS A 319 2.55 10.47 -9.82
C LYS A 319 2.55 11.40 -8.61
N CYS A 320 1.61 11.17 -7.69
CA CYS A 320 1.47 12.01 -6.50
C CYS A 320 2.28 11.50 -5.31
N HIS A 321 2.28 10.19 -5.05
CA HIS A 321 2.87 9.61 -3.86
C HIS A 321 4.34 9.20 -4.04
N MET A 322 4.81 9.01 -5.28
CA MET A 322 6.21 8.62 -5.56
C MET A 322 6.90 9.60 -6.53
N PRO A 323 6.83 10.93 -6.27
CA PRO A 323 7.47 11.89 -7.16
C PRO A 323 8.99 11.68 -7.23
N ASP A 324 9.58 11.81 -8.41
CA ASP A 324 11.00 11.51 -8.67
C ASP A 324 11.39 10.07 -8.29
N ALA A 325 10.47 9.11 -8.43
CA ALA A 325 10.64 7.70 -8.04
C ALA A 325 10.96 7.47 -6.55
N ARG A 326 10.62 8.42 -5.66
CA ARG A 326 10.85 8.27 -4.23
C ARG A 326 9.94 7.22 -3.60
N HIS A 327 10.48 6.45 -2.65
CA HIS A 327 9.78 5.39 -1.94
C HIS A 327 9.36 5.79 -0.52
N SER A 328 9.25 7.11 -0.25
CA SER A 328 8.69 7.64 1.00
C SER A 328 7.15 7.65 0.99
N PHE A 329 6.54 7.52 -0.19
CA PHE A 329 5.09 7.59 -0.42
C PHE A 329 4.44 8.93 -0.02
N THR A 330 5.27 9.96 0.14
CA THR A 330 4.86 11.31 0.52
C THR A 330 4.62 12.18 -0.70
N VAL A 331 3.55 12.99 -0.63
CA VAL A 331 3.20 13.94 -1.70
C VAL A 331 4.15 15.15 -1.65
N SER A 332 4.57 15.62 -2.83
CA SER A 332 5.45 16.78 -2.99
C SER A 332 4.83 17.76 -3.98
N TYR A 333 4.27 18.88 -3.53
CA TYR A 333 3.50 19.77 -4.41
C TYR A 333 4.31 20.34 -5.59
N ASP A 334 5.61 20.54 -5.42
CA ASP A 334 6.53 21.02 -6.46
C ASP A 334 6.82 19.99 -7.56
N LYS A 335 6.70 18.70 -7.27
CA LYS A 335 7.04 17.60 -8.19
C LYS A 335 5.81 16.85 -8.68
N SER A 336 4.96 16.44 -7.74
CA SER A 336 3.75 15.66 -7.97
C SER A 336 2.75 16.39 -8.86
N CYS A 337 2.61 17.71 -8.65
CA CYS A 337 1.58 18.51 -9.31
C CYS A 337 2.09 19.20 -10.58
N SER A 338 3.40 19.21 -10.79
CA SER A 338 4.03 19.74 -12.00
C SER A 338 3.86 18.78 -13.20
N PRO A 339 3.65 19.30 -14.43
CA PRO A 339 3.60 20.72 -14.79
C PRO A 339 2.20 21.37 -14.68
N CYS A 340 1.18 20.62 -14.29
CA CYS A 340 -0.21 21.09 -14.29
C CYS A 340 -0.47 22.25 -13.31
N HIS A 341 0.22 22.24 -12.16
CA HIS A 341 0.10 23.25 -11.11
C HIS A 341 1.48 23.68 -10.61
N THR A 342 1.59 24.94 -10.20
CA THR A 342 2.73 25.38 -9.39
C THR A 342 2.59 24.85 -7.95
N ALA A 343 3.70 24.77 -7.21
CA ALA A 343 3.67 24.30 -5.83
C ALA A 343 2.71 25.13 -4.94
N ALA A 344 2.69 26.45 -5.12
CA ALA A 344 1.83 27.35 -4.37
C ALA A 344 0.35 27.16 -4.72
N ASP A 345 0.00 27.03 -6.00
CA ASP A 345 -1.36 26.77 -6.45
C ASP A 345 -1.86 25.41 -5.95
N ALA A 346 -1.06 24.36 -6.09
CA ALA A 346 -1.38 23.03 -5.59
C ALA A 346 -1.61 23.00 -4.07
N ALA A 347 -0.72 23.65 -3.30
CA ALA A 347 -0.86 23.74 -1.85
C ALA A 347 -2.14 24.51 -1.44
N ALA A 348 -2.44 25.63 -2.10
CA ALA A 348 -3.63 26.43 -1.84
C ALA A 348 -4.92 25.64 -2.15
N ARG A 349 -4.98 24.96 -3.30
CA ARG A 349 -6.13 24.12 -3.69
C ARG A 349 -6.32 22.95 -2.73
N ALA A 350 -5.25 22.22 -2.40
CA ALA A 350 -5.31 21.10 -1.47
C ALA A 350 -5.77 21.53 -0.08
N THR A 351 -5.31 22.69 0.40
CA THR A 351 -5.73 23.25 1.69
C THR A 351 -7.20 23.66 1.66
N SER A 352 -7.61 24.37 0.61
CA SER A 352 -8.98 24.85 0.44
C SER A 352 -9.97 23.69 0.39
N ILE A 353 -9.73 22.68 -0.46
CA ILE A 353 -10.66 21.55 -0.57
C ILE A 353 -10.72 20.71 0.71
N LYS A 354 -9.58 20.47 1.37
CA LYS A 354 -9.58 19.75 2.65
C LYS A 354 -10.38 20.50 3.70
N SER A 355 -10.20 21.82 3.80
CA SER A 355 -10.97 22.63 4.74
C SER A 355 -12.47 22.56 4.45
N GLU A 356 -12.87 22.64 3.19
CA GLU A 356 -14.27 22.56 2.76
C GLU A 356 -14.89 21.20 3.14
N ILE A 357 -14.25 20.10 2.74
CA ILE A 357 -14.74 18.75 3.00
C ILE A 357 -14.77 18.45 4.50
N LEU A 358 -13.78 18.88 5.28
CA LEU A 358 -13.78 18.71 6.73
C LEU A 358 -14.93 19.48 7.41
N ASN A 359 -15.24 20.70 6.94
CA ASN A 359 -16.39 21.46 7.43
C ASN A 359 -17.70 20.72 7.17
N GLU A 360 -17.88 20.23 5.95
CA GLU A 360 -19.08 19.52 5.55
C GLU A 360 -19.25 18.17 6.27
N LEU A 361 -18.16 17.43 6.48
CA LEU A 361 -18.18 16.18 7.27
C LEU A 361 -18.62 16.43 8.71
N LEU A 362 -18.07 17.46 9.36
CA LEU A 362 -18.46 17.80 10.74
C LEU A 362 -19.91 18.27 10.83
N ALA A 363 -20.39 19.01 9.82
CA ALA A 363 -21.79 19.39 9.72
C ALA A 363 -22.68 18.15 9.53
N LEU A 364 -22.32 17.24 8.61
CA LEU A 364 -23.06 16.00 8.38
C LEU A 364 -23.13 15.13 9.64
N GLN A 365 -22.00 14.97 10.35
CA GLN A 365 -21.97 14.26 11.62
C GLN A 365 -22.91 14.89 12.64
N ALA A 366 -22.90 16.22 12.80
CA ALA A 366 -23.80 16.90 13.74
C ALA A 366 -25.29 16.68 13.39
N ARG A 367 -25.64 16.59 12.10
CA ARG A 367 -27.01 16.27 11.67
C ARG A 367 -27.38 14.82 12.00
N LEU A 368 -26.47 13.86 11.77
CA LEU A 368 -26.66 12.46 12.14
C LEU A 368 -26.84 12.30 13.67
N GLU A 369 -26.02 12.99 14.45
CA GLU A 369 -26.11 13.06 15.92
C GLU A 369 -27.44 13.66 16.37
N SER A 370 -27.90 14.75 15.74
CA SER A 370 -29.20 15.36 16.05
C SER A 370 -30.36 14.40 15.78
N TRP A 371 -30.34 13.69 14.64
CA TRP A 371 -31.36 12.69 14.34
C TRP A 371 -31.36 11.57 15.39
N ALA A 372 -30.19 11.02 15.73
CA ALA A 372 -30.08 9.94 16.71
C ALA A 372 -30.54 10.37 18.10
N ASN A 373 -30.23 11.62 18.49
CA ASN A 373 -30.71 12.17 19.75
C ASN A 373 -32.23 12.30 19.79
N THR A 374 -32.87 12.76 18.71
CA THR A 374 -34.34 12.83 18.63
C THR A 374 -34.98 11.45 18.60
N ALA A 375 -34.41 10.50 17.86
CA ALA A 375 -34.98 9.17 17.68
C ALA A 375 -34.77 8.25 18.90
N PHE A 376 -33.61 8.36 19.57
CA PHE A 376 -33.16 7.40 20.58
C PHE A 376 -32.64 8.04 21.87
N GLY A 377 -32.63 9.37 22.00
CA GLY A 377 -32.14 10.07 23.20
C GLY A 377 -30.61 10.04 23.37
N ASN A 378 -29.86 9.63 22.35
CA ASN A 378 -28.39 9.57 22.43
C ASN A 378 -27.76 9.83 21.05
N THR A 379 -26.81 10.76 21.02
CA THR A 379 -26.15 11.25 19.80
C THR A 379 -25.26 10.21 19.11
N ALA A 380 -24.83 9.14 19.78
CA ALA A 380 -23.99 8.11 19.19
C ALA A 380 -24.78 7.07 18.36
N LEU A 381 -26.10 6.98 18.56
CA LEU A 381 -26.91 5.86 18.06
C LEU A 381 -27.29 5.94 16.57
N TRP A 382 -26.68 6.86 15.80
CA TRP A 382 -26.69 6.81 14.33
C TRP A 382 -25.65 5.83 13.78
N ASP A 383 -24.62 5.49 14.55
CA ASP A 383 -23.43 4.79 14.07
C ASP A 383 -23.65 3.27 13.92
N TYR A 384 -22.64 2.56 13.41
CA TYR A 384 -22.62 1.11 13.27
C TYR A 384 -22.58 0.41 14.64
N THR A 385 -23.17 -0.79 14.73
CA THR A 385 -23.39 -1.42 16.04
C THR A 385 -22.09 -1.76 16.76
N SER A 386 -21.02 -2.16 16.08
CA SER A 386 -19.73 -2.42 16.73
C SER A 386 -19.07 -1.13 17.24
N LEU A 387 -19.26 -0.02 16.53
CA LEU A 387 -18.74 1.29 16.92
C LEU A 387 -19.47 1.84 18.14
N ILE A 388 -20.79 1.62 18.21
CA ILE A 388 -21.61 1.95 19.39
C ILE A 388 -21.19 1.07 20.59
N ALA A 389 -21.03 -0.24 20.37
CA ALA A 389 -20.63 -1.18 21.42
C ALA A 389 -19.23 -0.87 21.98
N ALA A 390 -18.29 -0.45 21.13
CA ALA A 390 -16.94 -0.05 21.54
C ALA A 390 -16.93 1.16 22.50
N GLU A 391 -17.99 1.98 22.50
CA GLU A 391 -18.19 3.10 23.42
C GLU A 391 -18.96 2.68 24.70
N GLY A 392 -19.19 1.38 24.89
CA GLY A 392 -19.94 0.84 26.03
C GLY A 392 -21.45 1.08 25.95
N LEU A 393 -21.97 1.38 24.76
CA LEU A 393 -23.39 1.66 24.51
C LEU A 393 -24.09 0.46 23.86
N THR A 394 -25.39 0.34 24.08
CA THR A 394 -26.24 -0.66 23.41
C THR A 394 -26.78 -0.07 22.11
N ALA A 395 -26.48 -0.71 20.98
CA ALA A 395 -27.00 -0.29 19.69
C ALA A 395 -28.54 -0.44 19.61
N PRO A 396 -29.26 0.50 18.98
CA PRO A 396 -30.70 0.36 18.78
C PRO A 396 -30.97 -0.76 17.77
N ASN A 397 -32.21 -1.27 17.77
CA ASN A 397 -32.66 -2.16 16.71
C ASN A 397 -32.48 -1.47 15.35
N GLN A 398 -31.61 -2.02 14.51
CA GLN A 398 -31.22 -1.41 13.24
C GLN A 398 -32.34 -1.41 12.19
N SER A 399 -33.47 -2.09 12.43
CA SER A 399 -34.68 -1.92 11.62
C SER A 399 -35.37 -0.57 11.86
N LEU A 400 -35.13 0.08 13.01
CA LEU A 400 -35.65 1.40 13.34
C LEU A 400 -34.80 2.53 12.75
N VAL A 401 -33.61 2.22 12.22
CA VAL A 401 -32.74 3.19 11.54
C VAL A 401 -33.15 3.25 10.06
N PRO A 402 -33.71 4.37 9.56
CA PRO A 402 -34.16 4.48 8.18
C PRO A 402 -33.01 4.33 7.18
N ILE A 403 -33.35 3.89 5.97
CA ILE A 403 -32.35 3.70 4.91
C ILE A 403 -31.60 5.00 4.57
N GLN A 404 -32.27 6.15 4.68
CA GLN A 404 -31.69 7.47 4.47
C GLN A 404 -30.53 7.74 5.43
N ILE A 405 -30.65 7.37 6.70
CA ILE A 405 -29.56 7.48 7.68
C ILE A 405 -28.43 6.54 7.31
N LYS A 406 -28.74 5.29 6.91
CA LYS A 406 -27.73 4.30 6.54
C LYS A 406 -26.93 4.73 5.31
N ARG A 407 -27.57 5.34 4.30
CA ARG A 407 -26.93 5.93 3.12
C ARG A 407 -26.04 7.12 3.48
N ALA A 408 -26.54 8.03 4.32
CA ALA A 408 -25.76 9.18 4.80
C ALA A 408 -24.54 8.74 5.63
N ARG A 409 -24.72 7.76 6.53
CA ARG A 409 -23.65 7.10 7.30
C ARG A 409 -22.62 6.44 6.38
N HIS A 410 -23.06 5.71 5.36
CA HIS A 410 -22.16 5.08 4.37
C HIS A 410 -21.28 6.13 3.69
N ASN A 411 -21.87 7.21 3.17
CA ASN A 411 -21.12 8.28 2.51
C ASN A 411 -20.16 9.01 3.45
N TYR A 412 -20.58 9.26 4.70
CA TYR A 412 -19.71 9.83 5.73
C TYR A 412 -18.45 8.96 5.91
N TYR A 413 -18.64 7.66 6.17
CA TYR A 413 -17.51 6.75 6.34
C TYR A 413 -16.68 6.59 5.05
N PHE A 414 -17.31 6.57 3.88
CA PHE A 414 -16.60 6.42 2.60
C PHE A 414 -15.56 7.52 2.40
N ILE A 415 -15.90 8.76 2.74
CA ILE A 415 -15.00 9.90 2.60
C ILE A 415 -13.89 9.87 3.65
N ILE A 416 -14.22 9.64 4.94
CA ILE A 416 -13.18 9.66 5.99
C ILE A 416 -12.19 8.50 5.84
N ARG A 417 -12.65 7.34 5.35
CA ARG A 417 -11.81 6.15 5.14
C ARG A 417 -10.79 6.35 4.03
N SER A 418 -11.15 7.09 2.97
CA SER A 418 -10.20 7.44 1.91
C SER A 418 -9.04 8.27 2.46
N GLY A 419 -9.31 9.12 3.44
CA GLY A 419 -8.29 9.80 4.26
C GLY A 419 -7.56 10.96 3.57
N ASP A 420 -7.88 11.25 2.30
CA ASP A 420 -7.37 12.39 1.54
C ASP A 420 -8.22 13.66 1.73
N TYR A 421 -9.46 13.48 2.22
CA TYR A 421 -10.44 14.53 2.47
C TYR A 421 -10.73 15.39 1.23
N GLY A 422 -10.88 14.74 0.08
CA GLY A 422 -11.34 15.33 -1.19
C GLY A 422 -10.25 15.56 -2.23
N VAL A 423 -8.96 15.38 -1.91
CA VAL A 423 -7.86 15.56 -2.88
C VAL A 423 -7.87 14.48 -3.99
N HIS A 424 -8.23 13.25 -3.68
CA HIS A 424 -8.33 12.17 -4.66
C HIS A 424 -9.43 12.47 -5.68
N ASN A 425 -10.61 12.88 -5.23
CA ASN A 425 -11.74 13.21 -6.11
C ASN A 425 -12.71 14.20 -5.44
N ALA A 426 -12.42 15.50 -5.59
CA ALA A 426 -13.21 16.56 -4.97
C ALA A 426 -14.68 16.59 -5.46
N PRO A 427 -14.97 16.50 -6.78
CA PRO A 427 -16.35 16.48 -7.26
C PRO A 427 -17.17 15.31 -6.69
N TYR A 428 -16.55 14.13 -6.61
CA TYR A 428 -17.22 12.95 -6.07
C TYR A 428 -17.46 13.07 -4.56
N ALA A 429 -16.46 13.50 -3.78
CA ALA A 429 -16.63 13.72 -2.34
C ALA A 429 -17.76 14.72 -2.04
N LYS A 430 -17.83 15.84 -2.78
CA LYS A 430 -18.93 16.82 -2.68
C LYS A 430 -20.27 16.23 -3.07
N THR A 431 -20.31 15.40 -4.12
CA THR A 431 -21.52 14.68 -4.52
C THR A 431 -22.02 13.76 -3.41
N LEU A 432 -21.14 13.00 -2.76
CA LEU A 432 -21.50 12.11 -1.66
C LEU A 432 -22.02 12.87 -0.43
N LEU A 433 -21.42 14.02 -0.10
CA LEU A 433 -21.88 14.90 0.98
C LEU A 433 -23.25 15.52 0.66
N ARG A 434 -23.46 15.98 -0.58
CA ARG A 434 -24.76 16.47 -1.05
C ARG A 434 -25.83 15.39 -0.90
N VAL A 435 -25.60 14.19 -1.44
CA VAL A 435 -26.55 13.08 -1.37
C VAL A 435 -26.82 12.66 0.08
N ALA A 436 -25.80 12.64 0.94
CA ALA A 436 -26.00 12.37 2.36
C ALA A 436 -26.91 13.42 3.01
N ASN A 437 -26.70 14.71 2.71
CA ASN A 437 -27.54 15.78 3.22
C ASN A 437 -28.97 15.75 2.66
N GLU A 438 -29.17 15.38 1.39
CA GLU A 438 -30.50 15.19 0.78
C GLU A 438 -31.28 14.05 1.47
N ASN A 439 -30.60 12.95 1.83
CA ASN A 439 -31.20 11.86 2.60
C ASN A 439 -31.66 12.34 3.99
N LEU A 440 -30.88 13.20 4.65
CA LEU A 440 -31.27 13.80 5.92
C LEU A 440 -32.40 14.83 5.77
N ASP A 441 -32.44 15.57 4.65
CA ASP A 441 -33.51 16.51 4.32
C ASP A 441 -34.85 15.77 4.11
N ALA A 442 -34.82 14.60 3.47
CA ALA A 442 -36.00 13.74 3.29
C ALA A 442 -36.59 13.25 4.63
N LEU A 443 -35.81 13.26 5.71
CA LEU A 443 -36.25 12.95 7.07
C LEU A 443 -36.53 14.21 7.91
N SER A 444 -36.50 15.40 7.31
CA SER A 444 -36.65 16.69 8.00
C SER A 444 -35.65 16.90 9.14
N VAL A 445 -34.45 16.31 9.05
CA VAL A 445 -33.40 16.50 10.05
C VAL A 445 -32.86 17.93 9.93
N PRO A 446 -32.81 18.72 11.02
CA PRO A 446 -32.32 20.09 10.97
C PRO A 446 -30.92 20.22 10.33
N LYS A 447 -30.65 21.36 9.71
CA LYS A 447 -29.28 21.70 9.29
C LYS A 447 -28.40 21.87 10.53
N ALA A 448 -27.10 21.56 10.40
CA ALA A 448 -26.18 21.68 11.52
C ALA A 448 -26.11 23.13 12.02
N PRO A 449 -26.14 23.38 13.35
CA PRO A 449 -25.87 24.71 13.88
C PRO A 449 -24.45 25.12 13.50
N GLY A 450 -24.24 26.38 13.12
CA GLY A 450 -22.95 26.90 12.63
C GLY A 450 -21.79 26.89 13.64
N GLY A 451 -21.94 26.25 14.80
CA GLY A 451 -21.05 26.33 15.96
C GLY A 451 -19.65 25.74 15.79
N ARG A 452 -19.38 24.93 14.75
CA ARG A 452 -18.03 24.40 14.46
C ARG A 452 -17.25 25.24 13.42
N SER A 453 -17.81 26.37 12.99
CA SER A 453 -17.20 27.24 11.98
C SER A 453 -15.90 27.91 12.43
N SER A 454 -15.73 28.16 13.73
CA SER A 454 -14.55 28.84 14.32
C SER A 454 -13.31 27.95 14.48
N MET A 455 -13.43 26.63 14.32
CA MET A 455 -12.28 25.71 14.49
C MET A 455 -11.28 25.83 13.34
N SER A 456 -9.98 25.66 13.64
CA SER A 456 -8.96 25.60 12.60
C SER A 456 -9.11 24.33 11.74
N THR A 457 -8.55 24.34 10.52
CA THR A 457 -8.57 23.14 9.66
C THR A 457 -7.83 21.96 10.33
N ALA A 458 -6.77 22.24 11.09
CA ALA A 458 -6.02 21.22 11.81
C ALA A 458 -6.85 20.57 12.92
N ASP A 459 -7.61 21.34 13.68
CA ASP A 459 -8.47 20.81 14.75
C ASP A 459 -9.63 19.98 14.16
N LYS A 460 -10.22 20.46 13.07
CA LYS A 460 -11.26 19.71 12.33
C LYS A 460 -10.72 18.38 11.82
N LEU A 461 -9.51 18.37 11.27
CA LEU A 461 -8.84 17.15 10.84
C LEU A 461 -8.57 16.20 12.02
N ALA A 462 -8.12 16.72 13.16
CA ALA A 462 -7.88 15.91 14.35
C ALA A 462 -9.16 15.20 14.83
N LEU A 463 -10.29 15.90 14.87
CA LEU A 463 -11.58 15.31 15.23
C LEU A 463 -12.00 14.20 14.24
N ILE A 464 -11.93 14.46 12.94
CA ILE A 464 -12.31 13.46 11.94
C ILE A 464 -11.36 12.25 11.98
N LYS A 465 -10.06 12.46 12.24
CA LYS A 465 -9.11 11.36 12.45
C LYS A 465 -9.46 10.53 13.67
N GLN A 466 -9.87 11.13 14.79
CA GLN A 466 -10.33 10.37 15.95
C GLN A 466 -11.54 9.48 15.62
N VAL A 467 -12.50 9.98 14.82
CA VAL A 467 -13.64 9.18 14.37
C VAL A 467 -13.18 8.01 13.48
N LYS A 468 -12.23 8.25 12.56
CA LYS A 468 -11.63 7.19 11.73
C LYS A 468 -10.90 6.15 12.58
N ASP A 469 -10.05 6.59 13.50
CA ASP A 469 -9.24 5.71 14.36
C ASP A 469 -10.12 4.86 15.28
N ARG A 470 -11.22 5.43 15.78
CA ARG A 470 -12.25 4.66 16.51
C ARG A 470 -12.82 3.53 15.65
N ALA A 471 -13.21 3.85 14.41
CA ALA A 471 -13.77 2.87 13.50
C ALA A 471 -12.79 1.74 13.19
N MET A 472 -11.51 2.07 13.03
CA MET A 472 -10.44 1.11 12.78
C MET A 472 -10.17 0.21 14.00
N LYS A 473 -10.19 0.76 15.23
CA LYS A 473 -9.99 -0.02 16.46
C LYS A 473 -11.08 -1.06 16.70
N ALA A 474 -12.34 -0.69 16.47
CA ALA A 474 -13.47 -1.62 16.62
C ALA A 474 -13.42 -2.80 15.65
N GLU A 475 -12.80 -2.63 14.47
CA GLU A 475 -12.57 -3.74 13.54
C GLU A 475 -11.46 -4.70 14.02
N ILE A 476 -10.46 -4.20 14.74
CA ILE A 476 -9.33 -4.99 15.25
C ILE A 476 -9.72 -5.79 16.50
N SER A 477 -10.57 -5.24 17.38
CA SER A 477 -10.96 -5.90 18.63
C SER A 477 -11.74 -7.20 18.44
N GLU A 478 -12.41 -7.39 17.30
CA GLU A 478 -13.17 -8.60 16.99
C GLU A 478 -12.37 -9.65 16.18
N LEU A 479 -11.15 -9.32 15.74
CA LEU A 479 -10.23 -10.26 15.08
C LEU A 479 -9.35 -11.04 16.08
N ARG A 480 -9.56 -10.85 17.38
CA ARG A 480 -8.83 -11.49 18.47
C ARG A 480 -9.63 -12.59 19.14
#